data_AF-A0A947J572-F1
#
_entry.id   AF-A0A947J572-F1
#
_cell.length_a   1.000
_cell.length_b   1.000
_cell.length_c   1.000
_cell.angle_alpha   90.00
_cell.angle_beta   90.00
_cell.angle_gamma   90.00
#
_symmetry.space_group_name_H-M   'P 1'
#
loop_
_entity.id
_entity.type
_entity.pdbx_description
1 polymer ?
#
loop_
_entity_poly.entity_id
_entity_poly.type
_entity_poly.pdbx_seq_one_letter_code
_entity_poly.pdbx_strand_id
1 'polypeptide(L)'
;MRQYFFLFLPLLLPMNSEAHESQTCATTISELRVMLADQAFPLIWEETSMNDGKPLVVSIRENKGNILLEFIKTREGLWAESAGVICKTGAGIETRFAGKDIRLGPAANWVLRYALSNGGKFTLTRVGSEQLNISTSGWSGIFSPGAK
;
A
#
# COMPACT_ATOMS: atom_id res chain seq x y z
N MET A 1 -69.21 5.24 12.27
CA MET A 1 -68.11 5.60 13.22
C MET A 1 -67.29 4.33 13.41
N ARG A 2 -65.99 4.26 13.16
CA ARG A 2 -64.93 5.17 13.62
C ARG A 2 -63.70 5.02 12.72
N GLN A 3 -63.21 6.17 12.30
CA GLN A 3 -62.08 6.46 11.43
C GLN A 3 -60.80 6.40 12.28
N TYR A 4 -59.75 5.71 11.82
CA TYR A 4 -58.42 5.81 12.42
C TYR A 4 -57.46 6.43 11.42
N PHE A 5 -57.02 7.62 11.79
CA PHE A 5 -56.20 8.54 11.01
C PHE A 5 -54.72 8.17 11.16
N PHE A 6 -54.00 8.18 10.04
CA PHE A 6 -52.55 8.05 9.94
C PHE A 6 -51.81 9.14 10.73
N LEU A 7 -50.73 8.77 11.41
CA LEU A 7 -49.59 9.67 11.68
C LEU A 7 -48.29 8.86 11.56
N PHE A 8 -47.71 8.87 10.36
CA PHE A 8 -46.32 8.49 10.11
C PHE A 8 -45.47 9.77 10.20
N LEU A 9 -44.55 9.83 11.15
CA LEU A 9 -43.57 10.90 11.31
C LEU A 9 -42.22 10.40 10.76
N PRO A 10 -41.68 10.92 9.63
CA PRO A 10 -40.36 10.54 9.18
C PRO A 10 -39.31 11.38 9.92
N LEU A 11 -38.45 10.72 10.70
CA LEU A 11 -37.21 11.32 11.23
C LEU A 11 -36.28 11.65 10.05
N LEU A 12 -36.07 12.94 9.79
CA LEU A 12 -35.03 13.43 8.91
C LEU A 12 -33.68 13.35 9.66
N LEU A 13 -32.92 12.28 9.43
CA LEU A 13 -31.51 12.24 9.80
C LEU A 13 -30.69 13.03 8.77
N PRO A 14 -29.85 14.00 9.19
CA PRO A 14 -28.94 14.66 8.28
C PRO A 14 -27.90 13.64 7.80
N MET A 15 -27.87 13.39 6.50
CA MET A 15 -26.77 12.67 5.87
C MET A 15 -25.50 13.49 6.05
N ASN A 16 -24.66 13.09 7.01
CA ASN A 16 -23.26 13.50 7.04
C ASN A 16 -22.64 13.04 5.72
N SER A 17 -22.41 13.97 4.81
CA SER A 17 -21.59 13.72 3.64
C SER A 17 -20.15 13.63 4.15
N GLU A 18 -19.63 12.41 4.33
CA GLU A 18 -18.19 12.25 4.47
C GLU A 18 -17.57 12.71 3.16
N ALA A 19 -17.05 13.94 3.17
CA ALA A 19 -16.19 14.44 2.12
C ALA A 19 -14.93 13.58 2.13
N HIS A 20 -14.95 12.50 1.35
CA HIS A 20 -13.78 11.69 1.09
C HIS A 20 -12.80 12.59 0.33
N GLU A 21 -11.79 13.11 1.05
CA GLU A 21 -10.71 13.88 0.44
C GLU A 21 -10.14 13.03 -0.70
N SER A 22 -10.13 13.58 -1.92
CA SER A 22 -9.64 12.88 -3.10
C SER A 22 -8.18 12.50 -2.86
N GLN A 23 -7.91 11.20 -2.68
CA GLN A 23 -6.54 10.72 -2.46
C GLN A 23 -5.70 11.07 -3.68
N THR A 24 -4.66 11.87 -3.48
CA THR A 24 -3.68 12.15 -4.54
C THR A 24 -2.89 10.87 -4.79
N CYS A 25 -2.88 10.40 -6.03
CA CYS A 25 -2.18 9.16 -6.42
C CYS A 25 -1.18 9.43 -7.55
N ALA A 26 -0.11 8.66 -7.54
CA ALA A 26 0.94 8.64 -8.54
C ALA A 26 0.91 7.30 -9.31
N THR A 27 0.97 7.41 -10.63
CA THR A 27 1.08 6.30 -11.59
C THR A 27 2.52 6.15 -12.12
N THR A 28 3.36 7.17 -11.91
CA THR A 28 4.78 7.21 -12.28
C THR A 28 5.65 7.61 -11.09
N ILE A 29 6.92 7.24 -11.09
CA ILE A 29 7.98 7.71 -10.18
C ILE A 29 8.08 9.23 -10.22
N SER A 30 7.93 9.85 -11.39
CA SER A 30 7.96 11.31 -11.51
C SER A 30 6.81 11.95 -10.74
N GLU A 31 5.59 11.45 -10.92
CA GLU A 31 4.42 11.87 -10.14
C GLU A 31 4.59 11.56 -8.64
N LEU A 32 5.18 10.42 -8.29
CA LEU A 32 5.44 10.02 -6.91
C LEU A 32 6.35 11.03 -6.21
N ARG A 33 7.45 11.43 -6.86
CA ARG A 33 8.40 12.42 -6.32
C ARG A 33 7.77 13.80 -6.16
N VAL A 34 6.94 14.21 -7.12
CA VAL A 34 6.18 15.47 -7.03
C VAL A 34 5.16 15.41 -5.89
N MET A 35 4.39 14.33 -5.79
CA MET A 35 3.40 14.10 -4.75
C MET A 35 4.03 14.09 -3.35
N LEU A 36 5.24 13.57 -3.21
CA LEU A 36 6.01 13.53 -1.98
C LEU A 36 6.81 14.82 -1.69
N ALA A 37 6.87 15.76 -2.63
CA ALA A 37 7.79 16.90 -2.60
C ALA A 37 9.26 16.49 -2.32
N ASP A 38 9.67 15.33 -2.85
CA ASP A 38 10.96 14.71 -2.59
C ASP A 38 11.53 14.14 -3.90
N GLN A 39 12.36 14.94 -4.58
CA GLN A 39 13.01 14.53 -5.84
C GLN A 39 14.06 13.43 -5.64
N ALA A 40 14.56 13.27 -4.41
CA ALA A 40 15.56 12.28 -4.05
C ALA A 40 14.94 11.02 -3.44
N PHE A 41 13.59 10.89 -3.46
CA PHE A 41 12.90 9.75 -2.85
C PHE A 41 13.53 8.41 -3.31
N PRO A 42 14.05 7.60 -2.36
CA PRO A 42 14.69 6.33 -2.69
C PRO A 42 13.70 5.37 -3.37
N LEU A 43 14.19 4.67 -4.38
CA LEU A 43 13.42 3.67 -5.12
C LEU A 43 13.75 2.25 -4.68
N ILE A 44 14.80 2.08 -3.89
CA ILE A 44 15.23 0.80 -3.34
C ILE A 44 15.28 0.95 -1.82
N TRP A 45 14.66 0.02 -1.13
CA TRP A 45 14.54 -0.01 0.32
C TRP A 45 14.90 -1.40 0.82
N GLU A 46 15.82 -1.49 1.77
CA GLU A 46 16.30 -2.75 2.34
C GLU A 46 15.79 -2.92 3.78
N GLU A 47 15.25 -4.09 4.09
CA GLU A 47 14.72 -4.42 5.42
C GLU A 47 15.85 -4.45 6.45
N THR A 48 15.68 -3.70 7.54
CA THR A 48 16.60 -3.65 8.67
C THR A 48 16.00 -4.20 9.96
N SER A 49 14.70 -4.55 9.97
CA SER A 49 14.03 -5.13 11.14
C SER A 49 14.34 -6.61 11.36
N MET A 50 14.85 -7.32 10.35
CA MET A 50 15.06 -8.76 10.40
C MET A 50 16.55 -9.10 10.32
N ASN A 51 17.05 -9.87 11.29
CA ASN A 51 18.46 -10.26 11.40
C ASN A 51 18.72 -11.70 10.93
N ASP A 52 18.00 -12.18 9.91
CA ASP A 52 18.17 -13.52 9.34
C ASP A 52 19.26 -13.60 8.24
N GLY A 53 19.93 -12.46 7.98
CA GLY A 53 20.94 -12.34 6.93
C GLY A 53 20.38 -12.41 5.51
N LYS A 54 19.06 -12.27 5.35
CA LYS A 54 18.33 -12.34 4.09
C LYS A 54 17.31 -11.19 4.03
N PRO A 55 17.71 -9.92 4.06
CA PRO A 55 16.76 -8.81 4.12
C PRO A 55 15.81 -8.85 2.91
N LEU A 56 14.57 -8.44 3.13
CA LEU A 56 13.66 -8.14 2.02
C LEU A 56 14.09 -6.82 1.36
N VAL A 57 14.18 -6.80 0.05
CA VAL A 57 14.48 -5.61 -0.75
C VAL A 57 13.23 -5.22 -1.51
N VAL A 58 12.77 -3.98 -1.31
CA VAL A 58 11.64 -3.39 -2.03
C VAL A 58 12.16 -2.45 -3.09
N SER A 59 11.79 -2.71 -4.34
CA SER A 59 12.09 -1.85 -5.48
C SER A 59 10.80 -1.23 -6.02
N ILE A 60 10.80 0.10 -6.19
CA ILE A 60 9.74 0.86 -6.86
C ILE A 60 10.24 1.13 -8.28
N ARG A 61 9.64 0.45 -9.24
CA ARG A 61 10.00 0.52 -10.66
C ARG A 61 8.85 1.09 -11.46
N GLU A 62 9.14 1.55 -12.68
CA GLU A 62 8.12 1.84 -13.67
C GLU A 62 8.13 0.76 -14.75
N ASN A 63 6.94 0.34 -15.19
CA ASN A 63 6.78 -0.52 -16.34
C ASN A 63 5.53 -0.09 -17.12
N LYS A 64 5.69 0.28 -18.40
CA LYS A 64 4.59 0.68 -19.30
C LYS A 64 3.64 1.71 -18.67
N GLY A 65 4.19 2.73 -18.00
CA GLY A 65 3.42 3.81 -17.39
C GLY A 65 2.68 3.43 -16.10
N ASN A 66 3.03 2.31 -15.47
CA ASN A 66 2.54 1.94 -14.15
C ASN A 66 3.70 1.78 -13.17
N ILE A 67 3.44 2.08 -11.89
CA ILE A 67 4.36 1.71 -10.81
C ILE A 67 4.26 0.21 -10.57
N LEU A 68 5.43 -0.41 -10.42
CA LEU A 68 5.61 -1.79 -10.00
C LEU A 68 6.36 -1.79 -8.67
N LEU A 69 5.74 -2.33 -7.63
CA LEU A 69 6.44 -2.66 -6.38
C LEU A 69 6.90 -4.10 -6.45
N GLU A 70 8.20 -4.32 -6.35
CA GLU A 70 8.84 -5.62 -6.34
C GLU A 70 9.50 -5.86 -4.99
N PHE A 71 9.23 -7.01 -4.38
CA PHE A 71 9.79 -7.46 -3.11
C PHE A 71 10.60 -8.73 -3.36
N ILE A 72 11.92 -8.64 -3.16
CA ILE A 72 12.84 -9.78 -3.29
C ILE A 72 13.40 -10.12 -1.91
N LYS A 73 13.23 -11.37 -1.47
CA LYS A 73 13.92 -11.86 -0.27
C LYS A 73 15.33 -12.26 -0.69
N THR A 74 16.34 -11.58 -0.15
CA THR A 74 17.74 -11.78 -0.55
C THR A 74 18.12 -13.26 -0.43
N ARG A 75 18.74 -13.84 -1.48
CA ARG A 75 19.08 -15.27 -1.62
C ARG A 75 17.92 -16.26 -1.77
N GLU A 76 16.67 -15.82 -1.65
CA GLU A 76 15.47 -16.67 -1.78
C GLU A 76 14.61 -16.31 -2.99
N GLY A 77 14.78 -15.10 -3.53
CA GLY A 77 14.15 -14.65 -4.76
C GLY A 77 12.83 -13.92 -4.52
N LEU A 78 11.92 -14.00 -5.49
CA LEU A 78 10.68 -13.24 -5.47
C LEU A 78 9.83 -13.59 -4.25
N TRP A 79 9.44 -12.55 -3.51
CA TRP A 79 8.48 -12.63 -2.42
C TRP A 79 7.11 -12.17 -2.92
N ALA A 80 7.01 -10.93 -3.40
CA ALA A 80 5.79 -10.40 -4.01
C ALA A 80 6.13 -9.36 -5.08
N GLU A 81 5.25 -9.19 -6.04
CA GLU A 81 5.32 -8.12 -7.02
C GLU A 81 3.90 -7.65 -7.29
N SER A 82 3.65 -6.34 -7.29
CA SER A 82 2.33 -5.78 -7.57
C SER A 82 2.43 -4.56 -8.46
N ALA A 83 1.62 -4.52 -9.51
CA ALA A 83 1.41 -3.31 -10.30
C ALA A 83 0.29 -2.48 -9.68
N GLY A 84 0.42 -1.15 -9.71
CA GLY A 84 -0.63 -0.29 -9.20
C GLY A 84 -0.25 1.18 -9.17
N VAL A 85 -1.03 1.92 -8.40
CA VAL A 85 -0.81 3.34 -8.11
C VAL A 85 -0.41 3.49 -6.65
N ILE A 86 0.44 4.47 -6.36
CA ILE A 86 0.79 4.84 -5.00
C ILE A 86 0.00 6.08 -4.63
N CYS A 87 -0.87 5.99 -3.64
CA CYS A 87 -1.68 7.09 -3.16
C CYS A 87 -1.13 7.63 -1.83
N LYS A 88 -1.19 8.94 -1.64
CA LYS A 88 -0.89 9.56 -0.35
C LYS A 88 -2.03 9.28 0.63
N THR A 89 -1.69 8.84 1.85
CA THR A 89 -2.66 8.49 2.90
C THR A 89 -2.19 9.05 4.25
N GLY A 90 -2.78 10.17 4.67
CA GLY A 90 -2.37 10.84 5.91
C GLY A 90 -0.87 11.16 5.93
N ALA A 91 -0.13 10.51 6.84
CA ALA A 91 1.31 10.68 7.01
C ALA A 91 2.17 9.73 6.13
N GLY A 92 1.55 8.85 5.34
CA GLY A 92 2.25 7.85 4.54
C GLY A 92 1.80 7.82 3.09
N ILE A 93 2.19 6.73 2.42
CA ILE A 93 1.71 6.35 1.10
C ILE A 93 1.22 4.90 1.14
N GLU A 94 0.31 4.56 0.26
CA GLU A 94 -0.27 3.23 0.17
C GLU A 94 -0.38 2.83 -1.30
N THR A 95 -0.04 1.59 -1.61
CA THR A 95 -0.44 0.97 -2.88
C THR A 95 -1.51 -0.06 -2.62
N ARG A 96 -2.59 0.00 -3.40
CA ARG A 96 -3.67 -1.00 -3.40
C ARG A 96 -3.57 -1.82 -4.68
N PHE A 97 -3.76 -3.12 -4.57
CA PHE A 97 -3.73 -4.05 -5.70
C PHE A 97 -4.86 -5.06 -5.57
N ALA A 98 -5.44 -5.44 -6.70
CA ALA A 98 -6.36 -6.58 -6.74
C ALA A 98 -5.58 -7.89 -6.78
N GLY A 99 -6.23 -9.02 -6.46
CA GLY A 99 -5.59 -10.34 -6.46
C GLY A 99 -4.95 -10.72 -7.80
N LYS A 100 -5.53 -10.25 -8.92
CA LYS A 100 -4.99 -10.46 -10.27
C LYS A 100 -3.73 -9.63 -10.58
N ASP A 101 -3.50 -8.55 -9.82
CA ASP A 101 -2.42 -7.58 -10.06
C ASP A 101 -1.22 -7.82 -9.14
N ILE A 102 -1.28 -8.87 -8.29
CA ILE A 102 -0.18 -9.33 -7.45
C ILE A 102 0.33 -10.71 -7.88
N ARG A 103 1.65 -10.82 -7.98
CA ARG A 103 2.37 -12.07 -8.21
C ARG A 103 3.17 -12.42 -6.96
N LEU A 104 2.79 -13.52 -6.30
CA LEU A 104 3.51 -14.02 -5.12
C LEU A 104 4.55 -15.05 -5.53
N GLY A 105 5.83 -14.76 -5.29
CA GLY A 105 6.93 -15.64 -5.62
C GLY A 105 7.16 -16.74 -4.57
N PRO A 106 8.05 -17.71 -4.82
CA PRO A 106 8.27 -18.87 -3.96
C PRO A 106 8.73 -18.52 -2.54
N ALA A 107 9.39 -17.37 -2.34
CA ALA A 107 9.84 -16.92 -1.02
C ALA A 107 8.68 -16.41 -0.13
N ALA A 108 7.48 -16.17 -0.68
CA ALA A 108 6.31 -15.86 0.13
C ALA A 108 5.79 -17.10 0.88
N ASN A 109 5.66 -16.95 2.19
CA ASN A 109 5.08 -17.98 3.06
C ASN A 109 3.57 -18.17 2.81
N TRP A 110 3.01 -19.30 3.27
CA TRP A 110 1.62 -19.67 3.03
C TRP A 110 0.61 -18.70 3.66
N VAL A 111 0.96 -18.09 4.80
CA VAL A 111 0.11 -17.11 5.50
C VAL A 111 -0.09 -15.87 4.63
N LEU A 112 0.98 -15.34 4.04
CA LEU A 112 0.92 -14.20 3.14
C LEU A 112 0.12 -14.53 1.88
N ARG A 113 0.32 -15.73 1.31
CA ARG A 113 -0.45 -16.19 0.15
C ARG A 113 -1.94 -16.20 0.41
N TYR A 114 -2.34 -16.71 1.57
CA TYR A 114 -3.73 -16.69 1.98
C TYR A 114 -4.22 -15.24 2.15
N ALA A 115 -3.47 -14.41 2.87
CA ALA A 115 -3.85 -13.04 3.19
C ALA A 115 -4.00 -12.12 1.97
N LEU A 116 -3.21 -12.34 0.91
CA LEU A 116 -3.19 -11.49 -0.29
C LEU A 116 -3.91 -12.12 -1.50
N SER A 117 -4.52 -13.29 -1.33
CA SER A 117 -5.17 -14.05 -2.42
C SER A 117 -6.26 -13.26 -3.16
N ASN A 118 -6.99 -12.39 -2.45
CA ASN A 118 -8.06 -11.57 -3.02
C ASN A 118 -7.63 -10.12 -3.28
N GLY A 119 -6.32 -9.87 -3.27
CA GLY A 119 -5.73 -8.53 -3.29
C GLY A 119 -5.48 -8.01 -1.89
N GLY A 120 -5.04 -6.77 -1.82
CA GLY A 120 -4.64 -6.16 -0.57
C GLY A 120 -4.02 -4.79 -0.79
N LYS A 121 -3.25 -4.38 0.21
CA LYS A 121 -2.54 -3.11 0.18
C LYS A 121 -1.19 -3.24 0.86
N PHE A 122 -0.20 -2.54 0.32
CA PHE A 122 1.03 -2.25 1.05
C PHE A 122 0.96 -0.81 1.54
N THR A 123 1.08 -0.62 2.84
CA THR A 123 1.16 0.70 3.47
C THR A 123 2.63 0.99 3.75
N LEU A 124 3.13 2.11 3.23
CA LEU A 124 4.48 2.59 3.43
C LEU A 124 4.39 3.89 4.24
N THR A 125 4.81 3.86 5.50
CA THR A 125 4.74 5.00 6.40
C THR A 125 6.14 5.45 6.77
N ARG A 126 6.43 6.75 6.68
CA ARG A 126 7.70 7.27 7.21
C ARG A 126 7.68 7.17 8.74
N VAL A 127 8.68 6.49 9.29
CA VAL A 127 8.91 6.36 10.74
C VAL A 127 10.15 7.12 11.21
N GLY A 128 10.90 7.70 10.27
CA GLY A 128 12.04 8.59 10.50
C GLY A 128 12.40 9.35 9.22
N SER A 129 13.46 10.15 9.24
CA SER A 129 13.94 10.88 8.05
C SER A 129 14.36 9.95 6.91
N GLU A 130 14.88 8.77 7.26
CA GLU A 130 15.43 7.78 6.33
C GLU A 130 14.88 6.37 6.56
N GLN A 131 13.67 6.24 7.13
CA GLN A 131 13.09 4.92 7.39
C GLN A 131 11.63 4.84 6.97
N LEU A 132 11.28 3.70 6.36
CA LEU A 132 9.92 3.32 6.06
C LEU A 132 9.50 2.11 6.89
N ASN A 133 8.34 2.19 7.51
CA ASN A 133 7.60 0.98 7.84
C ASN A 133 6.81 0.57 6.60
N ILE A 134 7.02 -0.66 6.13
CA ILE A 134 6.21 -1.25 5.06
C ILE A 134 5.40 -2.38 5.69
N SER A 135 4.09 -2.37 5.47
CA SER A 135 3.18 -3.34 6.09
C SER A 135 2.07 -3.79 5.14
N THR A 136 1.58 -5.00 5.38
CA THR A 136 0.37 -5.56 4.79
C THR A 136 -0.29 -6.50 5.79
N SER A 137 -1.41 -7.12 5.42
CA SER A 137 -2.09 -8.11 6.26
C SER A 137 -1.14 -9.24 6.66
N GLY A 138 -0.85 -9.35 7.96
CA GLY A 138 -0.03 -10.41 8.53
C GLY A 138 1.49 -10.22 8.43
N TRP A 139 1.98 -9.06 7.96
CA TRP A 139 3.42 -8.78 7.89
C TRP A 139 3.74 -7.29 7.97
N SER A 140 4.86 -6.94 8.61
CA SER A 140 5.42 -5.59 8.61
C SER A 140 6.94 -5.66 8.77
N GLY A 141 7.66 -4.70 8.19
CA GLY A 141 9.10 -4.52 8.35
C GLY A 141 9.50 -3.04 8.37
N ILE A 142 10.68 -2.77 8.91
CA ILE A 142 11.35 -1.46 8.87
C ILE A 142 12.43 -1.52 7.81
N PHE A 143 12.48 -0.49 6.98
CA PHE A 143 13.36 -0.41 5.82
C PHE A 143 14.15 0.89 5.82
N SER A 144 15.38 0.82 5.33
CA SER A 144 16.24 1.97 5.07
C SER A 144 16.59 2.04 3.58
N PRO A 145 17.00 3.20 3.04
CA PRO A 145 17.40 3.32 1.64
C PRO A 145 18.50 2.31 1.30
N GLY A 146 18.26 1.48 0.29
CA GLY A 146 19.25 0.54 -0.23
C GLY A 146 20.20 1.21 -1.22
N ALA A 147 21.36 0.61 -1.43
CA ALA A 147 22.28 1.03 -2.49
C ALA A 147 21.66 0.80 -3.89
N LYS A 148 21.96 1.69 -4.84
CA LYS A 148 21.52 1.60 -6.24
C LYS A 148 22.22 0.50 -7.01
#